data_AF-A0A7S1HT45-F1
#
_entry.id   AF-A0A7S1HT45-F1
#
_cell.length_a   1.000
_cell.length_b   1.000
_cell.length_c   1.000
_cell.angle_alpha   90.00
_cell.angle_beta   90.00
_cell.angle_gamma   90.00
#
_symmetry.space_group_name_H-M   'P 1'
#
loop_
_entity.id
_entity.type
_entity.pdbx_description
1 polymer ?
#
loop_
_entity_poly.entity_id
_entity_poly.type
_entity_poly.pdbx_seq_one_letter_code
_entity_poly.pdbx_strand_id
1 'polypeptide(L)'
;MELGCTQAHSEATVQRIEEQPMQHAASQVLSGSGDCAASVIRTRGGIYSDAFLRVVEPSYDLHMGAENLGPVLYSLVRFCKAKHILESGAGYTSIFLLQALEDSAAELDLYRSGVR
;
A
#
# COMPACT_ATOMS: atom_id res chain seq x y z
N MET A 1 40.27 6.30 -57.03
CA MET A 1 41.62 6.61 -56.51
C MET A 1 41.40 7.04 -55.06
N GLU A 2 41.73 6.17 -54.10
CA GLU A 2 42.37 6.45 -52.78
C GLU A 2 41.89 7.74 -52.07
N LEU A 3 41.27 7.79 -50.88
CA LEU A 3 41.52 7.21 -49.54
C LEU A 3 40.24 7.46 -48.68
N GLY A 4 39.82 6.71 -47.66
CA GLY A 4 40.55 5.86 -46.70
C GLY A 4 40.96 6.67 -45.46
N CYS A 5 40.37 6.35 -44.29
CA CYS A 5 40.86 6.66 -42.92
C CYS A 5 40.89 8.15 -42.47
N THR A 6 40.63 8.57 -41.22
CA THR A 6 40.48 7.90 -39.92
C THR A 6 40.01 8.92 -38.87
N GLN A 7 39.05 8.49 -38.04
CA GLN A 7 38.86 8.70 -36.58
C GLN A 7 39.40 9.99 -35.90
N ALA A 8 38.54 10.63 -35.09
CA ALA A 8 38.80 10.80 -33.65
C ALA A 8 37.55 11.32 -32.88
N HIS A 9 37.01 10.45 -32.03
CA HIS A 9 36.56 10.69 -30.66
C HIS A 9 35.59 11.83 -30.29
N SER A 10 34.41 11.43 -29.79
CA SER A 10 33.77 11.87 -28.52
C SER A 10 32.30 11.42 -28.60
N GLU A 11 31.93 10.32 -27.92
CA GLU A 11 31.15 10.33 -26.66
C GLU A 11 29.71 10.88 -26.87
N ALA A 12 28.63 10.30 -26.38
CA ALA A 12 28.38 9.06 -25.69
C ALA A 12 26.84 8.87 -25.75
N THR A 13 26.41 7.64 -26.01
CA THR A 13 25.31 6.98 -25.30
C THR A 13 24.08 7.81 -24.95
N VAL A 14 23.16 7.98 -25.90
CA VAL A 14 21.74 8.23 -25.61
C VAL A 14 20.89 7.29 -26.47
N GLN A 15 20.89 6.01 -26.12
CA GLN A 15 19.86 5.07 -26.57
C GLN A 15 19.57 4.05 -25.46
N ARG A 16 18.27 3.79 -25.27
CA ARG A 16 17.60 2.77 -24.45
C ARG A 16 17.26 3.14 -23.00
N ILE A 17 16.03 3.61 -22.82
CA ILE A 17 15.21 3.18 -21.69
C ILE A 17 13.95 2.57 -22.32
N GLU A 18 14.01 1.26 -22.56
CA GLU A 18 12.82 0.48 -22.85
C GLU A 18 11.95 0.45 -21.59
N GLU A 19 10.66 0.75 -21.75
CA GLU A 19 9.65 0.59 -20.71
C GLU A 19 9.55 -0.89 -20.33
N GLN A 20 10.00 -1.23 -19.12
CA GLN A 20 9.72 -2.52 -18.51
C GLN A 20 8.52 -2.40 -17.56
N PRO A 21 7.51 -3.28 -17.65
CA PRO A 21 6.40 -3.28 -16.72
C PRO A 21 6.87 -3.74 -15.31
N MET A 22 6.71 -2.87 -14.31
CA MET A 22 6.87 -3.21 -12.89
C MET A 22 5.80 -4.22 -12.44
N GLN A 23 5.95 -5.50 -12.75
CA GLN A 23 4.99 -6.53 -12.32
C GLN A 23 5.59 -7.76 -11.63
N HIS A 24 6.90 -7.80 -11.32
CA HIS A 24 7.54 -9.01 -10.78
C HIS A 24 8.48 -8.79 -9.58
N ALA A 25 8.04 -8.09 -8.52
CA ALA A 25 8.89 -7.91 -7.34
C ALA A 25 8.19 -8.04 -5.97
N ALA A 26 7.07 -8.77 -5.87
CA ALA A 26 6.37 -8.92 -4.57
C ALA A 26 6.29 -10.36 -4.01
N SER A 27 6.79 -11.38 -4.73
CA SER A 27 6.45 -12.78 -4.37
C SER A 27 7.57 -13.63 -3.77
N GLN A 28 8.80 -13.15 -3.59
CA GLN A 28 9.88 -14.03 -3.14
C GLN A 28 10.72 -13.39 -2.04
N VAL A 29 10.51 -13.87 -0.81
CA VAL A 29 11.51 -14.31 0.19
C VAL A 29 10.83 -14.26 1.56
N LEU A 30 10.26 -15.39 1.98
CA LEU A 30 9.99 -15.70 3.39
C LEU A 30 10.11 -17.22 3.57
N SER A 31 11.32 -17.75 3.47
CA SER A 31 11.61 -19.11 3.88
C SER A 31 13.02 -19.19 4.46
N GLY A 32 13.12 -19.06 5.79
CA GLY A 32 14.39 -19.20 6.48
C GLY A 32 14.33 -18.96 7.98
N SER A 33 14.11 -20.03 8.74
CA SER A 33 14.67 -20.29 10.08
C SER A 33 14.30 -19.34 11.24
N GLY A 34 13.30 -19.74 12.03
CA GLY A 34 13.11 -19.27 13.41
C GLY A 34 12.64 -17.82 13.55
N ASP A 35 11.83 -17.32 12.63
CA ASP A 35 11.39 -15.93 12.67
C ASP A 35 10.14 -15.75 13.52
N CYS A 36 10.28 -14.98 14.61
CA CYS A 36 9.14 -14.35 15.29
C CYS A 36 8.26 -13.53 14.32
N ALA A 37 8.77 -13.17 13.13
CA ALA A 37 8.04 -12.53 12.05
C ALA A 37 7.06 -13.47 11.30
N ALA A 38 7.27 -14.79 11.32
CA ALA A 38 6.40 -15.77 10.67
C ALA A 38 5.10 -16.03 11.46
N SER A 39 5.11 -15.80 12.78
CA SER A 39 3.93 -15.90 13.65
C SER A 39 3.19 -14.57 13.83
N VAL A 40 3.65 -13.46 13.20
CA VAL A 40 2.93 -12.19 13.24
C VAL A 40 1.71 -12.30 12.34
N ILE A 41 0.55 -12.55 12.95
CA ILE A 41 -0.73 -12.51 12.27
C ILE A 41 -1.02 -11.06 11.90
N ARG A 42 -0.77 -10.71 10.64
CA ARG A 42 -1.06 -9.39 10.07
C ARG A 42 -2.47 -9.36 9.52
N THR A 43 -3.12 -8.20 9.64
CA THR A 43 -4.38 -7.95 8.95
C THR A 43 -4.16 -8.03 7.45
N ARG A 44 -5.06 -8.68 6.71
CA ARG A 44 -4.91 -8.84 5.25
C ARG A 44 -5.01 -7.52 4.49
N GLY A 45 -5.54 -6.47 5.11
CA GLY A 45 -5.86 -5.21 4.44
C GLY A 45 -7.04 -5.41 3.48
N GLY A 46 -7.69 -4.31 3.10
CA GLY A 46 -8.89 -4.41 2.26
C GLY A 46 -9.45 -3.08 1.75
N ILE A 47 -8.84 -1.94 2.11
CA ILE A 47 -9.35 -0.60 1.80
C ILE A 47 -9.33 -0.24 0.30
N TYR A 48 -8.77 -1.11 -0.56
CA TYR A 48 -8.84 -0.98 -2.01
C TYR A 48 -9.38 -2.25 -2.69
N SER A 49 -10.00 -3.15 -1.93
CA SER A 49 -10.70 -4.28 -2.52
C SER A 49 -11.92 -3.76 -3.30
N ASP A 50 -12.30 -4.45 -4.38
CA ASP A 50 -13.49 -4.06 -5.15
C ASP A 50 -14.74 -3.98 -4.28
N ALA A 51 -14.85 -4.85 -3.27
CA ALA A 51 -15.95 -4.81 -2.31
C ALA A 51 -15.95 -3.51 -1.50
N PHE A 52 -14.78 -3.09 -1.01
CA PHE A 52 -14.64 -1.84 -0.26
C PHE A 52 -14.91 -0.63 -1.15
N LEU A 53 -14.31 -0.58 -2.35
CA LEU A 53 -14.50 0.52 -3.30
C LEU A 53 -15.97 0.70 -3.67
N ARG A 54 -16.70 -0.39 -3.94
CA ARG A 54 -18.16 -0.33 -4.18
C ARG A 54 -18.95 0.25 -3.02
N VAL A 55 -18.50 0.06 -1.77
CA VAL A 55 -19.19 0.58 -0.58
C VAL A 55 -18.92 2.06 -0.38
N VAL A 56 -17.71 2.54 -0.68
CA VAL A 56 -17.35 3.96 -0.50
C VAL A 56 -17.74 4.85 -1.68
N GLU A 57 -17.91 4.27 -2.88
CA GLU A 57 -18.26 4.98 -4.12
C GLU A 57 -19.41 5.99 -3.97
N PRO A 58 -20.55 5.67 -3.29
CA PRO A 58 -21.66 6.62 -3.19
C PRO A 58 -21.34 7.89 -2.38
N SER A 59 -20.33 7.81 -1.51
CA SER A 59 -19.87 8.95 -0.68
C SER A 59 -18.68 9.66 -1.29
N TYR A 60 -18.15 9.18 -2.43
CA TYR A 60 -17.01 9.79 -3.08
C TYR A 60 -17.39 11.13 -3.72
N ASP A 61 -16.63 12.17 -3.40
CA ASP A 61 -16.73 13.49 -4.01
C ASP A 61 -15.32 13.99 -4.36
N LEU A 62 -15.09 14.16 -5.67
CA LEU A 62 -13.82 14.62 -6.23
C LEU A 62 -13.40 16.01 -5.69
N HIS A 63 -14.36 16.86 -5.31
CA HIS A 63 -14.06 18.21 -4.84
C HIS A 63 -13.60 18.28 -3.39
N MET A 64 -13.78 17.22 -2.61
CA MET A 64 -13.38 17.18 -1.20
C MET A 64 -11.92 16.75 -1.00
N GLY A 65 -11.32 16.02 -1.96
CA GLY A 65 -9.96 15.47 -1.83
C GLY A 65 -9.82 14.38 -0.75
N ALA A 66 -10.95 13.79 -0.33
CA ALA A 66 -11.02 12.82 0.76
C ALA A 66 -10.40 11.46 0.41
N GLU A 67 -10.24 11.14 -0.87
CA GLU A 67 -9.66 9.88 -1.37
C GLU A 67 -8.21 9.67 -0.94
N ASN A 68 -7.45 10.75 -0.79
CA ASN A 68 -6.07 10.68 -0.30
C ASN A 68 -6.02 10.65 1.23
N LEU A 69 -6.99 11.30 1.88
CA LEU A 69 -7.05 11.39 3.34
C LEU A 69 -7.50 10.06 3.99
N GLY A 70 -8.46 9.35 3.41
CA GLY A 70 -8.97 8.07 3.93
C GLY A 70 -7.86 7.06 4.24
N PRO A 71 -6.97 6.73 3.30
CA PRO A 71 -5.84 5.82 3.51
C PRO A 71 -4.85 6.29 4.58
N VAL A 72 -4.62 7.61 4.67
CA VAL A 72 -3.75 8.21 5.71
C VAL A 72 -4.37 8.01 7.09
N LEU A 73 -5.67 8.30 7.23
CA LEU A 73 -6.40 8.12 8.48
C LEU A 73 -6.47 6.65 8.89
N TYR A 74 -6.74 5.76 7.94
CA TYR A 74 -6.68 4.31 8.17
C TYR A 74 -5.32 3.92 8.75
N SER A 75 -4.23 4.34 8.12
CA SER A 75 -2.86 4.01 8.55
C SER A 75 -2.55 4.57 9.95
N LEU A 76 -2.97 5.81 10.23
CA LEU A 76 -2.78 6.45 11.53
C LEU A 76 -3.50 5.70 12.65
N VAL A 77 -4.74 5.29 12.42
CA VAL A 77 -5.53 4.52 13.40
C VAL A 77 -4.89 3.16 13.68
N ARG A 78 -4.45 2.46 12.62
CA ARG A 78 -3.77 1.16 12.74
C ARG A 78 -2.46 1.29 13.50
N PHE A 79 -1.74 2.40 13.32
CA PHE A 79 -0.50 2.71 14.04
C PHE A 79 -0.75 3.00 15.52
N CYS A 80 -1.69 3.90 15.84
CA CYS A 80 -1.99 4.30 17.22
C CYS A 80 -2.79 3.25 18.00
N LYS A 81 -3.35 2.22 17.33
CA LYS A 81 -4.26 1.21 17.92
C LYS A 81 -5.43 1.87 18.66
N ALA A 82 -6.01 2.90 18.06
CA ALA A 82 -7.13 3.63 18.66
C ALA A 82 -8.33 2.69 18.89
N LYS A 83 -9.01 2.82 20.04
CA LYS A 83 -10.23 2.07 20.38
C LYS A 83 -11.51 2.82 20.04
N HIS A 84 -11.43 4.14 20.08
CA HIS A 84 -12.56 5.04 19.86
C HIS A 84 -12.09 6.22 19.02
N ILE A 85 -12.92 6.62 18.08
CA ILE A 85 -12.65 7.73 17.17
C ILE A 85 -13.92 8.57 17.10
N LEU A 86 -13.76 9.88 17.23
CA LEU A 86 -14.79 10.84 16.89
C LEU A 86 -14.39 11.47 15.56
N GLU A 87 -15.27 11.33 14.58
CA GLU A 87 -15.16 12.04 13.31
C GLU A 87 -16.27 13.10 13.23
N SER A 88 -15.90 14.30 12.79
CA SER A 88 -16.83 15.36 12.45
C SER A 88 -16.61 15.74 10.99
N GLY A 89 -17.38 15.14 10.07
CA GLY A 89 -17.16 15.31 8.63
C GLY A 89 -17.89 14.31 7.74
N ALA A 90 -17.57 14.35 6.45
CA ALA A 90 -18.40 13.96 5.31
C ALA A 90 -18.32 12.48 4.88
N GLY A 91 -18.47 11.52 5.80
CA GLY A 91 -18.91 10.13 5.53
C GLY A 91 -17.98 9.19 4.74
N TYR A 92 -17.23 9.67 3.75
CA TYR A 92 -16.33 8.87 2.92
C TYR A 92 -15.17 8.31 3.76
N THR A 93 -14.51 9.17 4.53
CA THR A 93 -13.41 8.82 5.44
C THR A 93 -13.87 7.93 6.60
N SER A 94 -15.15 7.98 6.97
CA SER A 94 -15.72 7.15 8.03
C SER A 94 -15.54 5.66 7.77
N ILE A 95 -15.71 5.21 6.53
CA ILE A 95 -15.57 3.79 6.18
C ILE A 95 -14.12 3.32 6.34
N PHE A 96 -13.14 4.19 6.03
CA PHE A 96 -11.72 3.90 6.26
C PHE A 96 -11.40 3.78 7.76
N LEU A 97 -11.95 4.68 8.58
CA LEU A 97 -11.79 4.65 10.03
C LEU A 97 -12.42 3.38 10.64
N LEU A 98 -13.62 3.00 10.18
CA LEU A 98 -14.30 1.79 10.62
C LEU A 98 -13.50 0.53 10.26
N GLN A 99 -13.00 0.43 9.02
CA GLN A 99 -12.14 -0.70 8.62
C GLN A 99 -10.87 -0.74 9.46
N ALA A 100 -10.26 0.41 9.79
CA ALA A 100 -9.07 0.47 10.61
C ALA A 100 -9.31 -0.01 12.06
N LEU A 101 -10.46 0.32 12.62
CA LEU A 101 -10.88 -0.12 13.95
C LEU A 101 -11.11 -1.63 13.98
N GLU A 102 -11.84 -2.17 13.00
CA GLU A 102 -12.10 -3.61 12.88
C GLU A 102 -10.81 -4.40 12.73
N ASP A 103 -9.94 -3.99 11.79
CA ASP A 103 -8.65 -4.62 11.56
C ASP A 103 -7.76 -4.57 12.81
N SER A 104 -7.81 -3.47 13.57
CA SER A 104 -7.07 -3.35 14.83
C SER A 104 -7.64 -4.21 15.94
N ALA A 105 -8.96 -4.31 16.06
CA ALA A 105 -9.63 -5.15 17.04
C ALA A 105 -9.31 -6.62 16.79
N ALA A 106 -9.48 -7.08 15.55
CA ALA A 106 -9.16 -8.44 15.14
C ALA A 106 -7.70 -8.81 15.45
N GLU A 107 -6.76 -7.93 15.10
CA GLU A 107 -5.34 -8.15 15.40
C GLU A 107 -5.06 -8.20 16.91
N LEU A 108 -5.62 -7.27 17.69
CA LEU A 108 -5.44 -7.25 19.15
C LEU A 108 -6.06 -8.48 19.82
N ASP A 109 -7.19 -8.98 19.34
CA ASP A 109 -7.83 -10.18 19.87
C ASP A 109 -7.03 -11.44 19.56
N LEU A 110 -6.45 -11.51 18.36
CA LEU A 110 -5.48 -12.56 18.02
C LEU A 110 -4.26 -12.51 18.96
N TYR A 111 -3.67 -11.32 19.18
CA TYR A 111 -2.58 -11.15 20.14
C TYR A 111 -2.96 -11.61 21.55
N ARG A 112 -4.17 -11.29 22.03
CA ARG A 112 -4.66 -11.70 23.36
C ARG A 112 -4.92 -13.19 23.47
N SER A 113 -5.41 -13.82 22.40
CA SER A 113 -5.72 -15.25 22.35
C SER A 113 -4.47 -16.14 22.44
N GLY A 114 -3.28 -15.56 22.24
CA GLY A 114 -2.01 -16.28 22.37
C GLY A 114 -1.79 -17.35 21.31
N VAL A 115 -2.59 -17.34 20.23
CA VAL A 115 -2.37 -18.15 19.03
C VAL A 115 -1.01 -17.73 18.45
N ARG A 116 0.00 -18.55 18.73
CA ARG A 116 1.39 -18.41 18.28
C ARG A 116 1.70 -19.42 17.19
#